data_AF-A0A7R9J8T3-F1
#
_entry.id   AF-A0A7R9J8T3-F1
#
_cell.length_a   1.000
_cell.length_b   1.000
_cell.length_c   1.000
_cell.angle_alpha   90.00
_cell.angle_beta   90.00
_cell.angle_gamma   90.00
#
_symmetry.space_group_name_H-M   'P 1'
#
loop_
_entity.id
_entity.type
_entity.pdbx_description
1 polymer ?
#
loop_
_entity_poly.entity_id
_entity_poly.type
_entity_poly.pdbx_seq_one_letter_code
_entity_poly.pdbx_strand_id
1 'polypeptide(L)'
;MQDLLNRTQAKEPLNWYKTLEQYYYRDEWELFDLKKDADELHNLVTVPSYQEVLSDLKKRLFDWQMVTSDPWLCAPGGILEATGRFKKHPQCLPLHNLH
;
A
#
# COMPACT_ATOMS: atom_id res chain seq x y z
N MET A 1 -17.46 -14.79 5.97
CA MET A 1 -17.69 -13.84 4.87
C MET A 1 -19.17 -13.57 4.61
N GLN A 2 -20.01 -14.59 4.38
CA GLN A 2 -21.45 -14.38 4.11
C GLN A 2 -22.21 -13.67 5.24
N ASP A 3 -21.95 -14.03 6.50
CA ASP A 3 -22.57 -13.36 7.65
C ASP A 3 -22.24 -11.86 7.71
N LEU A 4 -20.98 -11.49 7.51
CA LEU A 4 -20.52 -10.10 7.46
C LEU A 4 -21.22 -9.31 6.33
N LEU A 5 -21.35 -9.91 5.15
CA LEU A 5 -22.04 -9.31 4.01
C LEU A 5 -23.53 -9.12 4.29
N ASN A 6 -24.19 -10.17 4.82
CA ASN A 6 -25.61 -10.13 5.15
C ASN A 6 -25.92 -9.08 6.22
N ARG A 7 -25.09 -8.99 7.27
CA ARG A 7 -25.22 -7.97 8.33
C ARG A 7 -24.99 -6.57 7.80
N THR A 8 -24.01 -6.37 6.92
CA THR A 8 -23.78 -5.06 6.31
C THR A 8 -24.96 -4.65 5.44
N GLN A 9 -25.51 -5.57 4.63
CA GLN A 9 -26.72 -5.31 3.83
C GLN A 9 -27.94 -4.99 4.70
N ALA A 10 -28.11 -5.73 5.80
CA ALA A 10 -29.19 -5.53 6.78
C ALA A 10 -28.95 -4.32 7.71
N LYS A 11 -27.80 -3.63 7.58
CA LYS A 11 -27.35 -2.55 8.48
C LYS A 11 -27.31 -2.97 9.97
N GLU A 12 -27.04 -4.23 10.21
CA GLU A 12 -26.85 -4.80 11.54
C GLU A 12 -25.43 -4.53 12.05
N PRO A 13 -25.24 -4.45 13.38
CA PRO A 13 -23.92 -4.28 13.95
C PRO A 13 -22.99 -5.44 13.57
N LEU A 14 -21.81 -5.09 13.09
CA LEU A 14 -20.73 -6.02 12.81
C LEU A 14 -19.93 -6.22 14.10
N ASN A 15 -19.71 -7.47 14.49
CA ASN A 15 -18.73 -7.81 15.54
C ASN A 15 -17.31 -7.81 14.95
N TRP A 16 -16.97 -6.75 14.23
CA TRP A 16 -15.70 -6.59 13.54
C TRP A 16 -15.15 -5.20 13.84
N TYR A 17 -13.82 -5.13 14.02
CA TYR A 17 -13.12 -3.90 14.41
C TYR A 17 -12.92 -2.93 13.24
N LYS A 18 -13.28 -3.32 12.00
CA LYS A 18 -13.33 -2.45 10.81
C LYS A 18 -14.73 -2.49 10.18
N THR A 19 -15.04 -1.50 9.33
CA THR A 19 -16.19 -1.55 8.44
C THR A 19 -15.85 -2.23 7.11
N LEU A 20 -16.85 -2.73 6.38
CA LEU A 20 -16.63 -3.26 5.03
C LEU A 20 -16.09 -2.20 4.07
N GLU A 21 -16.51 -0.95 4.23
CA GLU A 21 -16.03 0.16 3.42
C GLU A 21 -14.51 0.38 3.61
N GLN A 22 -14.05 0.47 4.86
CA GLN A 22 -12.62 0.58 5.19
C GLN A 22 -11.80 -0.62 4.69
N TYR A 23 -12.41 -1.80 4.64
CA TYR A 23 -11.75 -2.99 4.15
C TYR A 23 -11.58 -3.01 2.63
N TYR A 24 -12.58 -2.52 1.89
CA TYR A 24 -12.58 -2.51 0.43
C TYR A 24 -11.83 -1.31 -0.15
N TYR A 25 -11.97 -0.13 0.46
CA TYR A 25 -11.37 1.11 -0.01
C TYR A 25 -10.24 1.51 0.94
N ARG A 26 -9.00 1.27 0.51
CA ARG A 26 -7.81 1.53 1.30
C ARG A 26 -6.94 2.58 0.64
N ASP A 27 -6.21 3.29 1.47
CA ASP A 27 -5.13 4.15 1.00
C ASP A 27 -4.05 3.30 0.32
N GLU A 28 -3.37 3.88 -0.66
CA GLU A 28 -2.22 3.23 -1.32
C GLU A 28 -1.13 2.86 -0.30
N TRP A 29 -0.94 3.71 0.70
CA TRP A 29 0.03 3.53 1.76
C TRP A 29 -0.68 3.47 3.12
N GLU A 30 -0.37 2.44 3.89
CA GLU A 30 -0.81 2.27 5.27
C GLU A 30 0.43 2.09 6.17
N LEU A 31 0.54 2.89 7.24
CA LEU A 31 1.64 2.85 8.21
C LEU A 31 1.06 2.76 9.62
N PHE A 32 1.48 1.76 10.40
CA PHE A 32 0.99 1.54 11.76
C PHE A 32 2.13 1.38 12.76
N ASP A 33 1.95 1.91 13.98
CA ASP A 33 2.84 1.68 15.12
C ASP A 33 2.25 0.60 16.02
N LEU A 34 2.68 -0.64 15.83
CA LEU A 34 2.16 -1.82 16.54
C LEU A 34 2.30 -1.74 18.07
N LYS A 35 3.20 -0.90 18.60
CA LYS A 35 3.34 -0.72 20.06
C LYS A 35 2.22 0.14 20.63
N LYS A 36 1.70 1.08 19.84
CA LYS A 36 0.65 2.02 20.23
C LYS A 36 -0.72 1.61 19.71
N ASP A 37 -0.76 0.88 18.61
CA ASP A 37 -1.96 0.46 17.89
C ASP A 37 -1.78 -0.98 17.38
N ALA A 38 -2.02 -1.94 18.27
CA ALA A 38 -1.89 -3.37 17.95
C ALA A 38 -2.93 -3.86 16.92
N ASP A 39 -4.05 -3.13 16.77
CA ASP A 39 -5.16 -3.48 15.89
C ASP A 39 -5.09 -2.79 14.51
N GLU A 40 -4.05 -1.97 14.25
CA GLU A 40 -3.80 -1.31 12.95
C GLU A 40 -5.02 -0.52 12.43
N LEU A 41 -5.57 0.32 13.31
CA LEU A 41 -6.78 1.12 13.04
C LEU A 41 -6.43 2.55 12.62
N HIS A 42 -5.28 3.06 13.02
CA HIS A 42 -4.88 4.45 12.85
C HIS A 42 -3.73 4.56 11.85
N ASN A 43 -4.08 4.83 10.58
CA ASN A 43 -3.07 5.03 9.53
C ASN A 43 -2.25 6.30 9.81
N LEU A 44 -0.93 6.16 9.91
CA LEU A 44 0.03 7.22 10.26
C LEU A 44 0.67 7.89 9.04
N VAL A 45 0.29 7.50 7.82
CA VAL A 45 0.93 7.98 6.58
C VAL A 45 0.89 9.50 6.41
N THR A 46 -0.15 10.17 6.88
CA THR A 46 -0.29 11.64 6.78
C THR A 46 0.31 12.39 7.98
N VAL A 47 0.80 11.68 9.00
CA VAL A 47 1.30 12.29 10.24
C VAL A 47 2.74 12.81 10.02
N PRO A 48 3.01 14.11 10.21
CA PRO A 48 4.32 14.70 9.92
C PRO A 48 5.49 14.05 10.67
N SER A 49 5.28 13.67 11.93
CA SER A 49 6.32 13.05 12.78
C SER A 49 6.75 11.65 12.31
N TYR A 50 6.00 11.01 11.41
CA TYR A 50 6.31 9.68 10.89
C TYR A 50 6.83 9.72 9.44
N GLN A 51 7.00 10.90 8.81
CA GLN A 51 7.41 11.00 7.41
C GLN A 51 8.81 10.42 7.15
N GLU A 52 9.75 10.64 8.06
CA GLU A 52 11.10 10.05 7.95
C GLU A 52 11.04 8.52 8.01
N VAL A 53 10.24 7.97 8.94
CA VAL A 53 10.03 6.52 9.07
C VAL A 53 9.36 5.95 7.82
N LEU A 54 8.34 6.63 7.29
CA LEU A 54 7.66 6.23 6.06
C LEU A 54 8.64 6.21 4.88
N SER A 55 9.49 7.23 4.74
CA SER A 55 10.48 7.30 3.67
C SER A 55 11.51 6.18 3.76
N ASP A 56 12.03 5.89 4.96
CA ASP A 56 12.96 4.77 5.19
C ASP A 56 12.31 3.42 4.81
N LEU A 57 11.09 3.18 5.27
CA LEU A 57 10.39 1.92 4.99
C LEU A 57 10.07 1.76 3.50
N LYS A 58 9.61 2.82 2.82
CA LYS A 58 9.41 2.81 1.36
C LYS A 58 10.70 2.47 0.62
N LYS A 59 11.82 3.07 1.03
CA LYS A 59 13.13 2.79 0.45
C LYS A 59 13.53 1.32 0.64
N ARG A 60 13.42 0.80 1.86
CA ARG A 60 13.75 -0.60 2.17
C ARG A 60 12.89 -1.59 1.41
N LEU A 61 11.60 -1.30 1.27
CA LEU A 61 10.68 -2.09 0.46
C LEU A 61 11.11 -2.09 -1.02
N PHE A 62 11.37 -0.92 -1.58
CA PHE A 62 11.83 -0.78 -2.97
C PHE A 62 13.15 -1.52 -3.22
N ASP A 63 14.12 -1.37 -2.32
CA ASP A 63 15.40 -2.08 -2.39
C ASP A 63 15.21 -3.60 -2.35
N TRP A 64 14.31 -4.10 -1.50
CA TRP A 64 13.96 -5.52 -1.47
C TRP A 64 13.33 -5.99 -2.78
N GLN A 65 12.33 -5.26 -3.30
CA GLN A 65 11.66 -5.58 -4.57
C GLN A 65 12.64 -5.64 -5.75
N MET A 66 13.62 -4.73 -5.79
CA MET A 66 14.69 -4.76 -6.79
C MET A 66 15.54 -6.03 -6.66
N VAL A 67 16.02 -6.34 -5.45
CA VAL A 67 16.90 -7.50 -5.22
C VAL A 67 16.20 -8.81 -5.52
N THR A 68 14.89 -8.90 -5.25
CA THR A 68 14.08 -10.09 -5.56
C THR A 68 13.56 -10.11 -6.99
N SER A 69 13.90 -9.13 -7.82
CA SER A 69 13.42 -9.00 -9.21
C SER A 69 11.89 -9.05 -9.30
N ASP A 70 11.22 -8.29 -8.44
CA ASP A 70 9.76 -8.20 -8.37
C ASP A 70 9.17 -7.70 -9.72
N PRO A 71 8.29 -8.46 -10.39
CA PRO A 71 7.64 -8.03 -11.62
C PRO A 71 6.82 -6.74 -11.48
N TRP A 72 6.36 -6.40 -10.26
CA TRP A 72 5.56 -5.21 -9.96
C TRP A 72 6.37 -4.01 -9.48
N LEU A 73 7.70 -4.04 -9.59
CA LEU A 73 8.60 -3.01 -9.06
C LEU A 73 8.19 -1.55 -9.37
N CYS A 74 7.65 -1.29 -10.56
CA CYS A 74 7.26 0.05 -11.00
C CYS A 74 5.74 0.31 -10.97
N ALA A 75 4.93 -0.70 -10.67
CA ALA A 75 3.49 -0.57 -10.62
C ALA A 75 3.04 0.21 -9.36
N PRO A 76 1.87 0.85 -9.37
CA PRO A 76 0.97 1.06 -10.52
C PRO A 76 1.31 2.31 -11.36
N GLY A 77 2.23 3.15 -10.88
CA GLY A 77 2.53 4.47 -11.46
C GLY A 77 3.50 4.48 -12.65
N GLY A 78 4.08 3.33 -12.99
CA GLY A 78 5.14 3.23 -14.00
C GLY A 78 5.34 1.84 -14.59
N ILE A 79 6.23 1.76 -15.58
CA ILE A 79 6.65 0.54 -16.26
C ILE A 79 8.16 0.37 -16.12
N LEU A 80 8.59 -0.85 -15.82
CA LEU A 80 10.01 -1.20 -15.84
C LEU A 80 10.46 -1.36 -17.29
N GLU A 81 11.23 -0.40 -17.80
CA GLU A 81 11.82 -0.48 -19.13
C GLU A 81 13.22 -1.10 -19.04
N ALA A 82 13.32 -2.37 -19.45
CA ALA A 82 14.57 -3.15 -19.44
C ALA A 82 15.10 -3.45 -20.86
N THR A 83 14.52 -2.83 -21.89
CA THR A 83 14.92 -3.01 -23.28
C THR A 83 15.39 -1.68 -23.90
N GLY A 84 15.77 -1.73 -25.19
CA GLY A 84 16.19 -0.55 -25.95
C GLY A 84 17.27 0.29 -25.24
N ARG A 85 16.96 1.57 -25.03
CA ARG A 85 17.86 2.56 -24.42
C ARG A 85 18.23 2.22 -22.96
N PHE A 86 17.38 1.51 -22.25
CA PHE A 86 17.54 1.19 -20.82
C PHE A 86 18.03 -0.26 -20.58
N LYS A 87 18.40 -0.98 -21.64
CA LYS A 87 18.89 -2.37 -21.53
C LYS A 87 20.05 -2.58 -20.54
N LYS A 88 20.94 -1.60 -20.41
CA LYS A 88 22.09 -1.67 -19.49
C LYS A 88 21.76 -1.18 -18.07
N HIS A 89 20.74 -0.35 -17.94
CA HIS A 89 20.29 0.27 -16.69
C HIS A 89 18.77 0.35 -16.72
N PRO A 90 18.06 -0.72 -16.35
CA PRO A 90 16.60 -0.72 -16.30
C PRO A 90 16.10 0.38 -15.38
N GLN A 91 15.04 1.07 -15.79
CA GLN A 91 14.47 2.19 -15.04
C GLN A 91 12.94 2.12 -15.03
N CYS A 92 12.35 2.58 -13.92
CA CYS A 92 10.91 2.81 -13.86
C CYS A 92 10.58 4.12 -14.60
N LEU A 93 9.80 4.01 -15.67
CA LEU A 93 9.29 5.16 -16.41
C LEU A 93 7.85 5.46 -15.99
N PRO A 94 7.47 6.74 -15.78
CA PRO A 94 6.14 7.09 -15.31
C PRO A 94 5.09 6.85 -16.39
N LEU A 95 3.92 6.38 -15.97
CA LEU A 95 2.72 6.26 -16.80
C LEU A 95 1.86 7.53 -16.79
N HIS A 96 2.12 8.45 -15.86
CA HIS A 96 1.31 9.67 -15.65
C HIS A 96 -0.18 9.37 -15.41
N ASN A 97 -0.47 8.26 -14.74
CA ASN A 97 -1.82 7.75 -14.44
C ASN A 97 -2.24 7.92 -12.97
N LEU A 98 -1.36 8.45 -12.12
CA LEU A 98 -1.67 8.81 -10.75
C LEU A 98 -2.13 10.27 -10.74
N HIS A 99 -3.37 10.49 -10.30
CA HIS A 99 -4.05 11.80 -10.25
C HIS A 99 -3.87 12.48 -8.89
#